data_AF-U7QB25-F1
#
_entry.id   AF-U7QB25-F1
#
_cell.length_a   1.000
_cell.length_b   1.000
_cell.length_c   1.000
_cell.angle_alpha   90.00
_cell.angle_beta   90.00
_cell.angle_gamma   90.00
#
_symmetry.space_group_name_H-M   'P 1'
#
loop_
_entity.id
_entity.type
_entity.pdbx_description
1 polymer ?
#
loop_
_entity_poly.entity_id
_entity_poly.type
_entity_poly.pdbx_seq_one_letter_code
_entity_poly.pdbx_strand_id
1 'polypeptide(L)'
;MSFNSGSTQTFYSTFSRSLFPDPEYVKKSTETCFSLASRLSKIHLLVIIDVQVEDWEKLLKEVVPGAEIILLNPTQDGVQQISQALQEYTDISEIHVISHGSPGCLQLGNTQLSLDTLKHYANELKTWTVPHLILYGCNIAAGDAGIEFIEKLHNLTGAKIAASANKTGYSGLGGDWNLEVKTDEFKVSLALTSEAIANYDSTFALPIASLITQEQDAEESTIVNQGITYNFGEGNNLEVTSFETEGGVEFLSAGILNDFELRRVDQNQDPNAEPDRRQIIWYELAPNSTNTNVNLAPELAVPTINGPAMETALFSEFINRGTDNIFANQGNQDGNVNNIERVDYISTSGLPFPQNQEDLDGIGFLILERGGNDPFKIAAITAIDEQGNPTAYGDLLSFPNNGADWGISDTRFRVVVLRQEEGEEDLAPTIVPRLNDPDANIQNIAGIFVSYEDLLGANPTSEAFFGYSLFPPDIDATNDLVGLSDFPLDTSDQQGDEARRGGLDLVGGGVVYRASGVNVPPEAADDTATINSGETE
;
A
#
# COMPACT_ATOMS: atom_id res chain seq x y z
N MET A 1 -28.43 6.17 -62.96
CA MET A 1 -28.26 5.69 -61.58
C MET A 1 -29.51 4.87 -61.26
N SER A 2 -29.35 3.55 -61.13
CA SER A 2 -30.46 2.59 -61.08
C SER A 2 -30.82 2.22 -59.64
N PHE A 3 -32.13 2.26 -59.38
CA PHE A 3 -33.02 1.47 -58.51
C PHE A 3 -32.39 0.46 -57.52
N ASN A 4 -32.91 0.24 -56.30
CA ASN A 4 -34.32 0.12 -55.93
C ASN A 4 -34.49 0.16 -54.39
N SER A 5 -35.61 0.66 -53.88
CA SER A 5 -36.00 0.59 -52.44
C SER A 5 -37.38 -0.04 -52.31
N GLY A 6 -37.51 -1.06 -51.46
CA GLY A 6 -38.79 -1.65 -51.07
C GLY A 6 -39.23 -1.19 -49.68
N SER A 7 -40.54 -1.05 -49.47
CA SER A 7 -41.14 -0.91 -48.14
C SER A 7 -42.59 -1.41 -48.08
N THR A 8 -42.81 -2.38 -47.18
CA THR A 8 -43.91 -2.54 -46.19
C THR A 8 -45.39 -2.57 -46.60
N GLN A 9 -46.13 -3.54 -46.03
CA GLN A 9 -47.43 -3.38 -45.30
C GLN A 9 -47.85 -4.76 -44.71
N THR A 10 -47.85 -4.96 -43.37
CA THR A 10 -48.89 -4.77 -42.32
C THR A 10 -49.94 -5.88 -42.14
N PHE A 11 -50.14 -6.20 -40.84
CA PHE A 11 -50.92 -7.26 -40.19
C PHE A 11 -52.45 -7.12 -40.28
N TYR A 12 -53.21 -8.24 -40.16
CA TYR A 12 -54.02 -8.64 -38.98
C TYR A 12 -54.91 -9.90 -39.23
N SER A 13 -54.70 -10.93 -38.40
CA SER A 13 -55.67 -11.79 -37.66
C SER A 13 -56.94 -12.35 -38.33
N THR A 14 -57.14 -13.69 -38.28
CA THR A 14 -58.20 -14.36 -37.47
C THR A 14 -58.07 -15.90 -37.46
N PHE A 15 -58.45 -16.49 -36.32
CA PHE A 15 -58.36 -17.91 -35.92
C PHE A 15 -59.44 -18.82 -36.55
N SER A 16 -59.12 -20.11 -36.72
CA SER A 16 -60.07 -21.23 -36.49
C SER A 16 -59.37 -22.56 -36.19
N ARG A 17 -59.82 -23.21 -35.10
CA ARG A 17 -59.71 -24.63 -34.66
C ARG A 17 -59.77 -25.66 -35.82
N SER A 18 -59.30 -26.90 -35.76
CA SER A 18 -58.72 -27.81 -34.75
C SER A 18 -58.41 -29.15 -35.46
N LEU A 19 -57.38 -29.91 -35.02
CA LEU A 19 -57.36 -31.39 -34.99
C LEU A 19 -56.03 -31.84 -34.32
N PHE A 20 -56.13 -32.43 -33.12
CA PHE A 20 -55.02 -33.08 -32.40
C PHE A 20 -55.05 -34.60 -32.65
N PRO A 21 -53.89 -35.29 -32.52
CA PRO A 21 -53.84 -36.60 -31.89
C PRO A 21 -52.96 -36.65 -30.62
N ASP A 22 -53.44 -37.51 -29.71
CA ASP A 22 -52.99 -38.11 -28.43
C ASP A 22 -51.61 -37.81 -27.76
N PRO A 23 -51.53 -37.50 -26.44
CA PRO A 23 -50.29 -37.26 -25.71
C PRO A 23 -49.52 -38.50 -25.20
N GLU A 24 -50.03 -39.72 -25.33
CA GLU A 24 -49.37 -40.91 -24.75
C GLU A 24 -48.21 -41.50 -25.58
N TYR A 25 -47.86 -40.90 -26.71
CA TYR A 25 -46.73 -41.36 -27.55
C TYR A 25 -45.42 -40.57 -27.35
N VAL A 26 -45.39 -39.57 -26.45
CA VAL A 26 -44.18 -38.76 -26.18
C VAL A 26 -43.41 -39.21 -24.93
N LYS A 27 -43.89 -40.23 -24.20
CA LYS A 27 -43.25 -40.75 -22.98
C LYS A 27 -42.32 -41.96 -23.18
N LYS A 28 -41.91 -42.27 -24.41
CA LYS A 28 -40.99 -43.41 -24.67
C LYS A 28 -39.90 -43.16 -25.71
N SER A 29 -39.45 -41.92 -25.84
CA SER A 29 -38.18 -41.57 -26.50
C SER A 29 -37.25 -40.73 -25.61
N THR A 30 -37.62 -40.51 -24.34
CA THR A 30 -36.79 -39.86 -23.32
C THR A 30 -35.88 -40.80 -22.54
N GLU A 31 -35.83 -42.09 -22.87
CA GLU A 31 -35.04 -43.09 -22.14
C GLU A 31 -34.16 -43.95 -23.06
N THR A 32 -33.39 -43.37 -23.99
CA THR A 32 -32.19 -44.04 -24.56
C THR A 32 -31.34 -43.11 -25.44
N CYS A 33 -30.78 -42.06 -24.84
CA CYS A 33 -29.48 -41.43 -25.17
C CYS A 33 -29.27 -40.16 -24.33
N PHE A 34 -29.60 -40.21 -23.04
CA PHE A 34 -28.88 -39.40 -22.05
C PHE A 34 -27.75 -40.28 -21.51
N SER A 35 -26.83 -40.67 -22.40
CA SER A 35 -25.54 -41.19 -21.99
C SER A 35 -24.68 -40.00 -21.62
N LEU A 36 -24.48 -39.82 -20.31
CA LEU A 36 -23.22 -39.44 -19.66
C LEU A 36 -22.20 -38.74 -20.58
N ALA A 37 -22.14 -37.41 -20.46
CA ALA A 37 -20.92 -36.71 -20.10
C ALA A 37 -21.31 -35.26 -19.77
N SER A 38 -21.21 -34.89 -18.49
CA SER A 38 -20.69 -33.55 -18.20
C SER A 38 -19.48 -33.38 -19.10
N ARG A 39 -19.49 -32.38 -20.00
CA ARG A 39 -18.30 -32.07 -20.79
C ARG A 39 -17.32 -31.39 -19.85
N LEU A 40 -16.69 -32.16 -18.97
CA LEU A 40 -15.53 -31.71 -18.22
C LEU A 40 -14.50 -31.34 -19.28
N SER A 41 -14.06 -30.08 -19.29
CA SER A 41 -13.01 -29.63 -20.19
C SER A 41 -11.69 -30.27 -19.73
N LYS A 42 -10.92 -30.76 -20.70
CA LYS A 42 -9.58 -31.29 -20.45
C LYS A 42 -8.61 -30.12 -20.42
N ILE A 43 -8.09 -29.79 -19.25
CA ILE A 43 -7.25 -28.61 -19.05
C ILE A 43 -6.02 -29.04 -18.28
N HIS A 44 -4.84 -28.65 -18.76
CA HIS A 44 -3.57 -29.04 -18.14
C HIS A 44 -3.20 -28.11 -16.98
N LEU A 45 -3.50 -26.82 -17.13
CA LEU A 45 -3.10 -25.74 -16.22
C LEU A 45 -4.32 -24.85 -15.92
N LEU A 46 -4.62 -24.71 -14.64
CA LEU A 46 -5.65 -23.80 -14.14
C LEU A 46 -4.98 -22.66 -13.35
N VAL A 47 -5.31 -21.42 -13.69
CA VAL A 47 -4.83 -20.23 -12.98
C VAL A 47 -6.01 -19.56 -12.31
N ILE A 48 -5.97 -19.49 -11.00
CA ILE A 48 -6.95 -18.82 -10.17
C ILE A 48 -6.36 -17.49 -9.77
N ILE A 49 -7.07 -16.41 -10.03
CA ILE A 49 -6.67 -15.05 -9.67
C ILE A 49 -7.73 -14.49 -8.73
N ASP A 50 -7.32 -14.12 -7.52
CA ASP A 50 -8.10 -13.23 -6.68
C ASP A 50 -8.04 -11.82 -7.29
N VAL A 51 -9.19 -11.26 -7.64
CA VAL A 51 -9.27 -9.94 -8.28
C VAL A 51 -9.04 -8.77 -7.32
N GLN A 52 -8.78 -9.06 -6.04
CA GLN A 52 -8.37 -8.05 -5.07
C GLN A 52 -6.90 -7.67 -5.21
N VAL A 53 -6.07 -8.51 -5.86
CA VAL A 53 -4.70 -8.09 -6.17
C VAL A 53 -4.70 -6.92 -7.16
N GLU A 54 -3.75 -6.04 -6.96
CA GLU A 54 -3.51 -4.85 -7.75
C GLU A 54 -3.35 -5.21 -9.22
N ASP A 55 -3.92 -4.42 -10.12
CA ASP A 55 -3.75 -4.58 -11.56
C ASP A 55 -4.01 -6.02 -12.08
N TRP A 56 -4.95 -6.75 -11.48
CA TRP A 56 -5.25 -8.14 -11.87
C TRP A 56 -5.62 -8.29 -13.36
N GLU A 57 -6.17 -7.25 -14.01
CA GLU A 57 -6.43 -7.26 -15.46
C GLU A 57 -5.13 -7.30 -16.30
N LYS A 58 -4.01 -6.78 -15.79
CA LYS A 58 -2.70 -6.92 -16.43
C LYS A 58 -2.26 -8.38 -16.34
N LEU A 59 -2.32 -8.97 -15.14
CA LEU A 59 -2.01 -10.39 -14.91
C LEU A 59 -2.82 -11.30 -15.84
N LEU A 60 -4.13 -11.04 -16.00
CA LEU A 60 -5.01 -11.79 -16.89
C LEU A 60 -4.53 -11.83 -18.34
N LYS A 61 -4.08 -10.70 -18.88
CA LYS A 61 -3.66 -10.58 -20.29
C LYS A 61 -2.39 -11.35 -20.60
N GLU A 62 -1.64 -11.69 -19.56
CA GLU A 62 -0.26 -12.12 -19.67
C GLU A 62 -0.02 -13.49 -19.01
N VAL A 63 -1.10 -14.19 -18.63
CA VAL A 63 -1.12 -15.63 -18.33
C VAL A 63 -0.68 -16.44 -19.56
N VAL A 64 0.08 -17.52 -19.33
CA VAL A 64 0.60 -18.37 -20.40
C VAL A 64 -0.51 -18.95 -21.31
N PRO A 65 -0.31 -19.03 -22.63
CA PRO A 65 -1.31 -19.56 -23.55
C PRO A 65 -1.73 -21.01 -23.22
N GLY A 66 -3.04 -21.27 -23.25
CA GLY A 66 -3.61 -22.60 -23.03
C GLY A 66 -3.91 -22.93 -21.56
N ALA A 67 -3.66 -22.01 -20.63
CA ALA A 67 -4.23 -22.03 -19.30
C ALA A 67 -5.72 -21.66 -19.33
N GLU A 68 -6.48 -22.24 -18.41
CA GLU A 68 -7.83 -21.75 -18.07
C GLU A 68 -7.74 -20.83 -16.87
N ILE A 69 -8.57 -19.80 -16.84
CA ILE A 69 -8.50 -18.75 -15.82
C ILE A 69 -9.80 -18.69 -15.04
N ILE A 70 -9.69 -18.70 -13.72
CA ILE A 70 -10.80 -18.47 -12.80
C ILE A 70 -10.52 -17.17 -12.07
N LEU A 71 -11.47 -16.26 -12.13
CA LEU A 71 -11.46 -15.03 -11.33
C LEU A 71 -12.33 -15.26 -10.10
N LEU A 72 -11.77 -15.06 -8.91
CA LEU A 72 -12.54 -15.16 -7.67
C LEU A 72 -13.41 -13.90 -7.52
N ASN A 73 -14.65 -14.10 -7.10
CA ASN A 73 -15.52 -13.01 -6.69
C ASN A 73 -15.10 -12.54 -5.28
N PRO A 74 -14.78 -11.25 -5.07
CA PRO A 74 -14.29 -10.73 -3.79
C PRO A 74 -15.33 -10.80 -2.68
N THR A 75 -16.62 -10.97 -3.01
CA THR A 75 -17.72 -11.02 -2.04
C THR A 75 -18.13 -12.44 -1.62
N GLN A 76 -17.42 -13.46 -2.12
CA GLN A 76 -17.75 -14.86 -1.91
C GLN A 76 -16.56 -15.63 -1.32
N ASP A 77 -16.84 -16.74 -0.66
CA ASP A 77 -15.83 -17.61 -0.07
C ASP A 77 -14.96 -18.22 -1.17
N GLY A 78 -13.71 -17.80 -1.28
CA GLY A 78 -12.79 -18.25 -2.33
C GLY A 78 -12.46 -19.73 -2.26
N VAL A 79 -12.37 -20.33 -1.07
CA VAL A 79 -12.12 -21.77 -0.94
C VAL A 79 -13.28 -22.57 -1.52
N GLN A 80 -14.52 -22.14 -1.27
CA GLN A 80 -15.70 -22.74 -1.86
C GLN A 80 -15.75 -22.53 -3.39
N GLN A 81 -15.42 -21.34 -3.87
CA GLN A 81 -15.37 -21.03 -5.31
C GLN A 81 -14.39 -21.96 -6.05
N ILE A 82 -13.17 -22.10 -5.53
CA ILE A 82 -12.15 -23.00 -6.12
C ILE A 82 -12.66 -24.44 -6.08
N SER A 83 -13.18 -24.89 -4.93
CA SER A 83 -13.68 -26.27 -4.78
C SER A 83 -14.83 -26.60 -5.73
N GLN A 84 -15.69 -25.63 -6.04
CA GLN A 84 -16.77 -25.78 -7.01
C GLN A 84 -16.20 -25.84 -8.44
N ALA A 85 -15.30 -24.92 -8.78
CA ALA A 85 -14.73 -24.86 -10.12
C ALA A 85 -13.90 -26.11 -10.47
N LEU A 86 -13.17 -26.68 -9.52
CA LEU A 86 -12.42 -27.94 -9.75
C LEU A 86 -13.30 -29.13 -10.11
N GLN A 87 -14.62 -29.07 -9.84
CA GLN A 87 -15.57 -30.11 -10.26
C GLN A 87 -15.93 -30.00 -11.75
N GLU A 88 -15.61 -28.90 -12.42
CA GLU A 88 -15.93 -28.64 -13.82
C GLU A 88 -14.84 -29.09 -14.80
N TYR A 89 -13.65 -29.43 -14.28
CA TYR A 89 -12.47 -29.74 -15.08
C TYR A 89 -11.99 -31.19 -14.84
N THR A 90 -11.31 -31.75 -15.84
CA THR A 90 -10.61 -33.04 -15.71
C THR A 90 -9.20 -32.95 -16.26
N ASP A 91 -8.34 -33.87 -15.81
CA ASP A 91 -6.92 -33.95 -16.19
C ASP A 91 -6.11 -32.68 -15.83
N ILE A 92 -6.51 -31.94 -14.80
CA ILE A 92 -5.71 -30.84 -14.24
C ILE A 92 -4.41 -31.41 -13.71
N SER A 93 -3.28 -30.94 -14.24
CA SER A 93 -1.96 -31.33 -13.77
C SER A 93 -1.38 -30.35 -12.75
N GLU A 94 -1.83 -29.10 -12.80
CA GLU A 94 -1.27 -27.99 -12.05
C GLU A 94 -2.32 -26.91 -11.83
N ILE A 95 -2.41 -26.43 -10.59
CA ILE A 95 -3.19 -25.27 -10.22
C ILE A 95 -2.22 -24.19 -9.75
N HIS A 96 -2.42 -22.98 -10.25
CA HIS A 96 -1.77 -21.78 -9.74
C HIS A 96 -2.81 -20.89 -9.08
N VAL A 97 -2.49 -20.38 -7.90
CA VAL A 97 -3.33 -19.43 -7.17
C VAL A 97 -2.54 -18.15 -7.01
N ILE A 98 -3.07 -17.04 -7.51
CA ILE A 98 -2.52 -15.70 -7.37
C ILE A 98 -3.45 -14.92 -6.44
N SER A 99 -2.92 -14.48 -5.30
CA SER A 99 -3.66 -13.68 -4.33
C SER A 99 -2.71 -12.87 -3.44
N HIS A 100 -3.25 -12.00 -2.59
CA HIS A 100 -2.49 -11.54 -1.44
C HIS A 100 -2.16 -12.69 -0.50
N GLY A 101 -1.11 -12.50 0.28
CA GLY A 101 -0.66 -13.45 1.27
C GLY A 101 -0.03 -12.78 2.49
N SER A 102 0.10 -13.58 3.53
CA SER A 102 0.94 -13.31 4.69
C SER A 102 1.44 -14.66 5.24
N PRO A 103 2.39 -14.70 6.20
CA PRO A 103 2.90 -15.95 6.77
C PRO A 103 1.78 -16.92 7.17
N GLY A 104 1.70 -18.04 6.46
CA GLY A 104 0.72 -19.10 6.70
C GLY A 104 -0.74 -18.75 6.33
N CYS A 105 -0.95 -17.79 5.43
CA CYS A 105 -2.27 -17.33 5.01
C CYS A 105 -2.34 -16.96 3.51
N LEU A 106 -3.48 -17.28 2.89
CA LEU A 106 -3.91 -16.78 1.57
C LEU A 106 -5.23 -16.04 1.73
N GLN A 107 -5.33 -14.83 1.15
CA GLN A 107 -6.62 -14.14 0.98
C GLN A 107 -7.30 -14.69 -0.28
N LEU A 108 -8.53 -15.20 -0.16
CA LEU A 108 -9.27 -15.80 -1.28
C LEU A 108 -10.73 -15.33 -1.26
N GLY A 109 -11.06 -14.39 -2.13
CA GLY A 109 -12.34 -13.70 -2.11
C GLY A 109 -12.53 -12.99 -0.76
N ASN A 110 -13.65 -13.25 -0.08
CA ASN A 110 -13.90 -12.68 1.25
C ASN A 110 -13.45 -13.56 2.43
N THR A 111 -12.62 -14.58 2.19
CA THR A 111 -12.15 -15.49 3.25
C THR A 111 -10.63 -15.59 3.27
N GLN A 112 -10.10 -16.06 4.39
CA GLN A 112 -8.70 -16.42 4.55
C GLN A 112 -8.57 -17.94 4.63
N LEU A 113 -7.71 -18.51 3.78
CA LEU A 113 -7.22 -19.87 3.94
C LEU A 113 -5.91 -19.81 4.73
N SER A 114 -5.97 -20.09 6.02
CA SER A 114 -4.86 -19.93 6.96
C SER A 114 -4.74 -21.13 7.91
N LEU A 115 -3.69 -21.16 8.73
CA LEU A 115 -3.52 -22.16 9.78
C LEU A 115 -4.77 -22.37 10.67
N ASP A 116 -5.49 -21.29 10.96
CA ASP A 116 -6.69 -21.31 11.79
C ASP A 116 -7.92 -21.85 11.05
N THR A 117 -8.01 -21.63 9.74
CA THR A 117 -9.18 -22.01 8.93
C THR A 117 -9.02 -23.33 8.18
N LEU A 118 -7.79 -23.88 8.06
CA LEU A 118 -7.52 -25.16 7.38
C LEU A 118 -8.42 -26.31 7.87
N LYS A 119 -8.67 -26.37 9.18
CA LYS A 119 -9.54 -27.41 9.76
C LYS A 119 -11.00 -27.23 9.35
N HIS A 120 -11.46 -25.99 9.21
CA HIS A 120 -12.81 -25.68 8.76
C HIS A 120 -13.02 -26.15 7.32
N TYR A 121 -12.05 -25.88 6.44
CA TYR A 121 -12.08 -26.22 5.02
C TYR A 121 -11.58 -27.64 4.67
N ALA A 122 -11.34 -28.49 5.65
CA ALA A 122 -10.67 -29.78 5.43
C ALA A 122 -11.42 -30.73 4.48
N ASN A 123 -12.74 -30.58 4.30
CA ASN A 123 -13.50 -31.42 3.37
C ASN A 123 -13.38 -30.90 1.93
N GLU A 124 -13.45 -29.59 1.76
CA GLU A 124 -13.27 -28.84 0.53
C GLU A 124 -11.86 -29.09 -0.02
N LEU A 125 -10.82 -28.90 0.79
CA LEU A 125 -9.42 -29.06 0.38
C LEU A 125 -9.07 -30.48 -0.05
N LYS A 126 -9.70 -31.51 0.55
CA LYS A 126 -9.55 -32.90 0.10
C LYS A 126 -10.07 -33.15 -1.32
N THR A 127 -10.91 -32.25 -1.85
CA THR A 127 -11.39 -32.34 -3.23
C THR A 127 -10.39 -31.75 -4.23
N TRP A 128 -9.39 -30.97 -3.79
CA TRP A 128 -8.36 -30.35 -4.62
C TRP A 128 -7.29 -31.37 -5.02
N THR A 129 -7.73 -32.48 -5.60
CA THR A 129 -6.87 -33.60 -6.00
C THR A 129 -6.15 -33.29 -7.31
N VAL A 130 -5.04 -32.56 -7.18
CA VAL A 130 -4.14 -32.22 -8.30
C VAL A 130 -2.69 -32.62 -7.99
N PRO A 131 -1.85 -32.91 -9.00
CA PRO A 131 -0.45 -33.23 -8.76
C PRO A 131 0.31 -32.08 -8.10
N HIS A 132 0.17 -30.86 -8.61
CA HIS A 132 0.91 -29.69 -8.13
C HIS A 132 -0.02 -28.50 -7.85
N LEU A 133 0.26 -27.78 -6.77
CA LEU A 133 -0.41 -26.55 -6.36
C LEU A 133 0.63 -25.46 -6.11
N ILE A 134 0.57 -24.38 -6.87
CA ILE A 134 1.54 -23.29 -6.84
C ILE A 134 0.83 -22.06 -6.29
N LEU A 135 1.39 -21.47 -5.24
CA LEU A 135 0.79 -20.37 -4.51
C LEU A 135 1.65 -19.13 -4.66
N TYR A 136 1.09 -18.08 -5.26
CA TYR A 136 1.69 -16.76 -5.35
C TYR A 136 0.97 -15.81 -4.40
N GLY A 137 1.74 -15.15 -3.55
CA GLY A 137 1.27 -14.18 -2.58
C GLY A 137 2.38 -13.87 -1.58
N CYS A 138 2.42 -12.67 -1.03
CA CYS A 138 3.54 -12.30 -0.17
C CYS A 138 3.66 -13.25 1.04
N ASN A 139 4.88 -13.74 1.27
CA ASN A 139 5.29 -14.42 2.50
C ASN A 139 4.49 -15.67 2.90
N ILE A 140 3.72 -16.31 2.01
CA ILE A 140 2.83 -17.44 2.35
C ILE A 140 3.57 -18.56 3.09
N ALA A 141 4.79 -18.87 2.66
CA ALA A 141 5.65 -19.91 3.22
C ALA A 141 6.80 -19.37 4.08
N ALA A 142 6.71 -18.11 4.52
CA ALA A 142 7.69 -17.49 5.41
C ALA A 142 7.57 -18.04 6.84
N GLY A 143 8.74 -18.28 7.45
CA GLY A 143 8.86 -18.69 8.85
C GLY A 143 8.16 -20.00 9.23
N ASP A 144 8.19 -20.32 10.52
CA ASP A 144 7.58 -21.55 11.06
C ASP A 144 6.08 -21.67 10.70
N ALA A 145 5.35 -20.55 10.74
CA ALA A 145 3.93 -20.51 10.41
C ALA A 145 3.65 -20.84 8.93
N GLY A 146 4.43 -20.26 8.01
CA GLY A 146 4.28 -20.52 6.59
C GLY A 146 4.66 -21.95 6.21
N ILE A 147 5.74 -22.48 6.78
CA ILE A 147 6.12 -23.90 6.60
C ILE A 147 5.02 -24.84 7.10
N GLU A 148 4.52 -24.62 8.32
CA GLU A 148 3.45 -25.44 8.88
C GLU A 148 2.18 -25.39 8.02
N PHE A 149 1.84 -24.21 7.49
CA PHE A 149 0.68 -24.01 6.63
C PHE A 149 0.77 -24.85 5.35
N ILE A 150 1.85 -24.72 4.59
CA ILE A 150 1.99 -25.45 3.32
C ILE A 150 2.10 -26.97 3.55
N GLU A 151 2.71 -27.43 4.65
CA GLU A 151 2.78 -28.85 4.98
C GLU A 151 1.40 -29.42 5.31
N LYS A 152 0.58 -28.70 6.09
CA LYS A 152 -0.79 -29.12 6.38
C LYS A 152 -1.67 -29.09 5.13
N LEU A 153 -1.53 -28.08 4.29
CA LEU A 153 -2.25 -27.98 3.03
C LEU A 153 -1.87 -29.12 2.07
N HIS A 154 -0.57 -29.45 1.97
CA HIS A 154 -0.07 -30.61 1.23
C HIS A 154 -0.72 -31.91 1.74
N ASN A 155 -0.77 -32.11 3.06
CA ASN A 155 -1.36 -33.30 3.64
C ASN A 155 -2.88 -33.42 3.39
N LEU A 156 -3.60 -32.29 3.31
CA LEU A 156 -5.05 -32.27 3.06
C LEU A 156 -5.39 -32.50 1.59
N THR A 157 -4.63 -31.89 0.67
CA THR A 157 -4.88 -31.92 -0.78
C THR A 157 -4.22 -33.13 -1.47
N GLY A 158 -3.10 -33.59 -0.93
CA GLY A 158 -2.19 -34.55 -1.57
C GLY A 158 -1.33 -33.95 -2.70
N ALA A 159 -1.42 -32.64 -2.95
CA ALA A 159 -0.67 -31.94 -3.98
C ALA A 159 0.74 -31.60 -3.51
N LYS A 160 1.74 -31.65 -4.39
CA LYS A 160 3.04 -31.04 -4.12
C LYS A 160 2.90 -29.52 -4.20
N ILE A 161 3.38 -28.81 -3.20
CA ILE A 161 3.19 -27.36 -3.11
C ILE A 161 4.51 -26.64 -3.36
N ALA A 162 4.44 -25.54 -4.11
CA ALA A 162 5.48 -24.50 -4.16
C ALA A 162 4.85 -23.15 -3.81
N ALA A 163 5.53 -22.37 -2.97
CA ALA A 163 5.04 -21.08 -2.48
C ALA A 163 6.20 -20.11 -2.22
N SER A 164 5.88 -18.82 -2.25
CA SER A 164 6.77 -17.71 -1.93
C SER A 164 7.03 -17.61 -0.42
N ALA A 165 8.28 -17.40 -0.04
CA ALA A 165 8.71 -17.09 1.32
C ALA A 165 8.95 -15.59 1.55
N ASN A 166 8.89 -14.77 0.51
CA ASN A 166 9.13 -13.34 0.55
C ASN A 166 8.03 -12.60 -0.25
N LYS A 167 8.18 -11.27 -0.37
CA LYS A 167 7.29 -10.40 -1.12
C LYS A 167 7.26 -10.83 -2.60
N THR A 168 6.06 -11.07 -3.13
CA THR A 168 5.86 -11.48 -4.53
C THR A 168 5.43 -10.29 -5.38
N GLY A 169 6.07 -10.06 -6.52
CA GLY A 169 5.68 -9.04 -7.50
C GLY A 169 6.85 -8.21 -8.01
N TYR A 170 6.64 -6.90 -8.12
CA TYR A 170 7.57 -5.96 -8.72
C TYR A 170 8.87 -5.81 -7.91
N SER A 171 10.02 -5.95 -8.57
CA SER A 171 11.33 -5.83 -7.92
C SER A 171 11.67 -4.43 -7.44
N GLY A 172 11.07 -3.39 -8.05
CA GLY A 172 11.23 -2.03 -7.54
C GLY A 172 10.65 -1.84 -6.14
N LEU A 173 9.69 -2.68 -5.75
CA LEU A 173 9.04 -2.68 -4.44
C LEU A 173 9.65 -3.74 -3.48
N GLY A 174 10.79 -4.31 -3.84
CA GLY A 174 11.46 -5.37 -3.06
C GLY A 174 10.90 -6.78 -3.29
N GLY A 175 9.97 -6.96 -4.23
CA GLY A 175 9.37 -8.26 -4.55
C GLY A 175 10.14 -9.07 -5.60
N ASP A 176 9.82 -10.35 -5.73
CA ASP A 176 10.21 -11.16 -6.88
C ASP A 176 9.11 -12.16 -7.29
N TRP A 177 9.40 -13.07 -8.22
CA TRP A 177 8.45 -14.10 -8.67
C TRP A 177 8.94 -15.51 -8.34
N ASN A 178 9.86 -15.62 -7.38
CA ASN A 178 10.42 -16.87 -6.94
C ASN A 178 9.43 -17.58 -6.00
N LEU A 179 9.64 -18.89 -5.88
CA LEU A 179 8.82 -19.79 -5.07
C LEU A 179 9.81 -20.66 -4.29
N GLU A 180 10.36 -20.07 -3.24
CA GLU A 180 11.52 -20.56 -2.48
C GLU A 180 11.25 -21.90 -1.83
N VAL A 181 10.00 -22.09 -1.38
CA VAL A 181 9.65 -23.22 -0.52
C VAL A 181 8.83 -24.22 -1.28
N LYS A 182 9.22 -25.50 -1.16
CA LYS A 182 8.49 -26.63 -1.71
C LYS A 182 8.32 -27.73 -0.70
N THR A 183 7.17 -28.39 -0.71
CA THR A 183 6.92 -29.57 0.12
C THR A 183 7.62 -30.83 -0.44
N ASP A 184 7.90 -30.83 -1.74
CA ASP A 184 8.56 -31.92 -2.46
C ASP A 184 9.42 -31.39 -3.61
N GLU A 185 10.34 -32.21 -4.11
CA GLU A 185 11.07 -31.87 -5.33
C GLU A 185 10.19 -32.07 -6.58
N PHE A 186 9.97 -30.97 -7.30
CA PHE A 186 9.38 -30.95 -8.64
C PHE A 186 9.75 -29.67 -9.40
N LYS A 187 9.64 -29.74 -10.73
CA LYS A 187 9.87 -28.58 -11.59
C LYS A 187 8.64 -27.68 -11.56
N VAL A 188 8.84 -26.43 -11.18
CA VAL A 188 7.83 -25.37 -11.24
C VAL A 188 8.02 -24.58 -12.53
N SER A 189 6.92 -24.25 -13.21
CA SER A 189 6.89 -23.30 -14.31
C SER A 189 5.94 -22.17 -13.92
N LEU A 190 6.31 -20.91 -14.18
CA LEU A 190 5.44 -19.80 -13.81
C LEU A 190 4.17 -19.80 -14.68
N ALA A 191 3.06 -19.36 -14.08
CA ALA A 191 1.77 -19.19 -14.76
C ALA A 191 1.74 -17.93 -15.63
N LEU A 192 2.70 -17.03 -15.41
CA LEU A 192 2.82 -15.74 -16.06
C LEU A 192 3.97 -15.76 -17.07
N THR A 193 3.80 -15.03 -18.16
CA THR A 193 4.87 -14.84 -19.14
C THR A 193 5.96 -13.91 -18.59
N SER A 194 7.17 -13.94 -19.17
CA SER A 194 8.24 -13.02 -18.79
C SER A 194 7.91 -11.55 -19.09
N GLU A 195 7.05 -11.30 -20.07
CA GLU A 195 6.51 -9.96 -20.36
C GLU A 195 5.59 -9.51 -19.22
N ALA A 196 4.76 -10.41 -18.68
CA ALA A 196 3.92 -10.11 -17.51
C ALA A 196 4.72 -9.65 -16.31
N ILE A 197 5.72 -10.45 -15.96
CA ILE A 197 6.60 -10.22 -14.83
C ILE A 197 7.32 -8.88 -14.95
N ALA A 198 7.64 -8.46 -16.18
CA ALA A 198 8.32 -7.21 -16.45
C ALA A 198 7.40 -5.98 -16.46
N ASN A 199 6.09 -6.16 -16.67
CA ASN A 199 5.11 -5.08 -16.79
C ASN A 199 4.19 -4.92 -15.55
N TYR A 200 4.37 -5.79 -14.55
CA TYR A 200 3.63 -5.74 -13.31
C TYR A 200 4.39 -4.88 -12.29
N ASP A 201 3.80 -3.75 -11.92
CA ASP A 201 4.44 -2.70 -11.12
C ASP A 201 3.96 -2.67 -9.65
N SER A 202 3.27 -3.73 -9.20
CA SER A 202 2.73 -3.87 -7.84
C SER A 202 3.22 -5.14 -7.15
N THR A 203 2.83 -5.32 -5.88
CA THR A 203 3.14 -6.52 -5.10
C THR A 203 1.88 -7.14 -4.52
N PHE A 204 1.94 -8.41 -4.12
CA PHE A 204 0.80 -9.06 -3.48
C PHE A 204 0.74 -8.81 -1.96
N ALA A 205 1.29 -7.69 -1.50
CA ALA A 205 1.25 -7.30 -0.10
C ALA A 205 -0.19 -6.93 0.29
N LEU A 206 -0.59 -7.16 1.54
CA LEU A 206 -1.93 -6.76 1.98
C LEU A 206 -1.95 -5.24 2.20
N PRO A 207 -2.83 -4.49 1.50
CA PRO A 207 -2.97 -3.07 1.74
C PRO A 207 -3.47 -2.78 3.16
N ILE A 208 -3.23 -1.57 3.66
CA ILE A 208 -3.91 -1.11 4.87
C ILE A 208 -5.41 -0.93 4.62
N ALA A 209 -6.23 -1.21 5.62
CA ALA A 209 -7.69 -1.10 5.56
C ALA A 209 -8.23 -0.01 6.49
N SER A 210 -7.63 0.15 7.68
CA SER A 210 -8.09 1.08 8.70
C SER A 210 -6.95 1.65 9.52
N LEU A 211 -7.13 2.86 10.02
CA LEU A 211 -6.26 3.50 11.00
C LEU A 211 -7.04 3.63 12.32
N ILE A 212 -6.42 3.20 13.42
CA ILE A 212 -7.00 3.32 14.76
C ILE A 212 -6.38 4.52 15.45
N THR A 213 -7.16 5.59 15.53
CA THR A 213 -6.70 6.86 16.09
C THR A 213 -7.13 7.10 17.53
N GLN A 214 -6.29 7.76 18.30
CA GLN A 214 -6.61 8.35 19.59
C GLN A 214 -6.65 9.89 19.49
N GLU A 215 -7.69 10.50 20.05
CA GLU A 215 -7.76 11.95 20.20
C GLU A 215 -6.82 12.43 21.30
N GLN A 216 -6.00 13.43 20.99
CA GLN A 216 -5.15 14.16 21.92
C GLN A 216 -5.58 15.63 21.95
N ASP A 217 -5.57 16.24 23.14
CA ASP A 217 -5.92 17.66 23.29
C ASP A 217 -5.00 18.51 22.40
N ALA A 218 -5.58 19.46 21.66
CA ALA A 218 -4.86 20.39 20.81
C ALA A 218 -4.72 21.77 21.47
N GLU A 219 -3.57 22.42 21.33
CA GLU A 219 -3.38 23.78 21.83
C GLU A 219 -4.09 24.83 20.94
N GLU A 220 -4.96 25.63 21.56
CA GLU A 220 -5.67 26.72 20.89
C GLU A 220 -4.74 27.89 20.55
N SER A 221 -4.79 28.34 19.30
CA SER A 221 -4.09 29.56 18.87
C SER A 221 -4.80 30.25 17.69
N THR A 222 -4.41 31.49 17.40
CA THR A 222 -5.03 32.27 16.33
C THR A 222 -4.01 33.03 15.52
N ILE A 223 -4.12 32.94 14.19
CA ILE A 223 -3.40 33.78 13.22
C ILE A 223 -4.42 34.61 12.43
N VAL A 224 -4.09 35.86 12.13
CA VAL A 224 -4.91 36.73 11.26
C VAL A 224 -4.08 37.20 10.09
N ASN A 225 -4.40 36.71 8.88
CA ASN A 225 -3.67 37.05 7.67
C ASN A 225 -4.65 37.44 6.55
N GLN A 226 -4.34 38.53 5.84
CA GLN A 226 -5.16 39.08 4.74
C GLN A 226 -6.67 39.27 5.07
N GLY A 227 -7.01 39.51 6.33
CA GLY A 227 -8.39 39.67 6.79
C GLY A 227 -9.17 38.36 7.00
N ILE A 228 -8.49 37.23 6.98
CA ILE A 228 -8.99 35.91 7.36
C ILE A 228 -8.43 35.55 8.74
N THR A 229 -9.28 35.06 9.64
CA THR A 229 -8.88 34.51 10.93
C THR A 229 -8.73 33.00 10.81
N TYR A 230 -7.61 32.47 11.27
CA TYR A 230 -7.33 31.03 11.38
C TYR A 230 -7.25 30.68 12.87
N ASN A 231 -8.18 29.86 13.36
CA ASN A 231 -8.16 29.35 14.73
C ASN A 231 -7.72 27.89 14.69
N PHE A 232 -6.65 27.57 15.41
CA PHE A 232 -6.11 26.22 15.55
C PHE A 232 -6.54 25.65 16.90
N GLY A 233 -6.52 24.33 17.02
CA GLY A 233 -6.96 23.64 18.24
C GLY A 233 -8.48 23.70 18.46
N GLU A 234 -9.28 23.93 17.41
CA GLU A 234 -10.75 23.92 17.46
C GLU A 234 -11.31 22.49 17.36
N GLY A 235 -10.50 21.50 17.78
CA GLY A 235 -10.73 20.07 17.70
C GLY A 235 -9.64 19.34 18.49
N ASN A 236 -9.24 18.17 18.02
CA ASN A 236 -8.19 17.35 18.65
C ASN A 236 -7.07 17.09 17.63
N ASN A 237 -5.87 16.81 18.13
CA ASN A 237 -4.85 16.11 17.38
C ASN A 237 -5.27 14.62 17.26
N LEU A 238 -5.00 13.98 16.12
CA LEU A 238 -5.35 12.58 15.90
C LEU A 238 -4.08 11.73 15.77
N GLU A 239 -3.75 10.99 16.82
CA GLU A 239 -2.60 10.09 16.90
C GLU A 239 -2.95 8.70 16.36
N VAL A 240 -2.13 8.10 15.50
CA VAL A 240 -2.33 6.70 15.08
C VAL A 240 -1.69 5.75 16.08
N THR A 241 -2.51 4.96 16.77
CA THR A 241 -2.06 3.99 17.78
C THR A 241 -1.86 2.60 17.20
N SER A 242 -2.65 2.23 16.19
CA SER A 242 -2.51 1.00 15.42
C SER A 242 -3.14 1.14 14.03
N PHE A 243 -2.85 0.19 13.15
CA PHE A 243 -3.56 0.05 11.88
C PHE A 243 -3.85 -1.43 11.60
N GLU A 244 -4.85 -1.69 10.77
CA GLU A 244 -5.16 -3.04 10.31
C GLU A 244 -5.00 -3.13 8.79
N THR A 245 -4.54 -4.28 8.31
CA THR A 245 -4.51 -4.61 6.87
C THR A 245 -5.85 -5.21 6.42
N GLU A 246 -6.09 -5.30 5.10
CA GLU A 246 -7.30 -5.98 4.57
C GLU A 246 -7.40 -7.46 4.98
N GLY A 247 -6.25 -8.09 5.32
CA GLY A 247 -6.18 -9.43 5.90
C GLY A 247 -6.43 -9.49 7.41
N GLY A 248 -6.79 -8.38 8.07
CA GLY A 248 -7.06 -8.31 9.50
C GLY A 248 -5.83 -8.47 10.39
N VAL A 249 -4.63 -8.27 9.84
CA VAL A 249 -3.39 -8.22 10.64
C VAL A 249 -3.30 -6.83 11.27
N GLU A 250 -3.26 -6.79 12.60
CA GLU A 250 -3.10 -5.56 13.38
C GLU A 250 -1.62 -5.26 13.65
N PHE A 251 -1.22 -4.02 13.37
CA PHE A 251 0.08 -3.46 13.66
C PHE A 251 -0.03 -2.34 14.70
N LEU A 252 0.69 -2.48 15.80
CA LEU A 252 0.70 -1.56 16.94
C LEU A 252 1.88 -0.60 16.83
N SER A 253 1.70 0.66 17.23
CA SER A 253 2.81 1.59 17.45
C SER A 253 3.80 0.99 18.47
N ALA A 254 5.09 1.06 18.15
CA ALA A 254 6.18 0.41 18.87
C ALA A 254 7.31 1.37 19.25
N GLY A 255 7.21 2.64 18.86
CA GLY A 255 8.21 3.68 19.13
C GLY A 255 8.22 4.73 18.04
N ILE A 256 8.88 5.85 18.31
CA ILE A 256 9.11 6.92 17.35
C ILE A 256 10.61 7.13 17.18
N LEU A 257 11.03 7.45 15.96
CA LEU A 257 12.39 7.86 15.66
C LEU A 257 12.69 9.16 16.43
N ASN A 258 13.97 9.48 16.62
CA ASN A 258 14.38 10.53 17.56
C ASN A 258 15.08 11.72 16.92
N ASP A 259 15.21 11.72 15.59
CA ASP A 259 15.77 12.81 14.81
C ASP A 259 15.13 12.86 13.41
N PHE A 260 15.08 14.05 12.84
CA PHE A 260 14.39 14.33 11.58
C PHE A 260 15.01 15.51 10.83
N GLU A 261 15.19 15.37 9.52
CA GLU A 261 15.73 16.45 8.69
C GLU A 261 15.12 16.49 7.28
N LEU A 262 14.72 17.68 6.84
CA LEU A 262 14.43 17.95 5.43
C LEU A 262 15.70 18.43 4.74
N ARG A 263 16.19 17.69 3.76
CA ARG A 263 17.35 18.10 2.95
C ARG A 263 16.87 18.89 1.75
N ARG A 264 17.28 20.15 1.73
CA ARG A 264 16.90 21.11 0.70
C ARG A 264 18.08 21.41 -0.21
N VAL A 265 17.83 21.57 -1.50
CA VAL A 265 18.83 22.00 -2.48
C VAL A 265 18.35 23.29 -3.15
N ASP A 266 19.17 24.35 -3.07
CA ASP A 266 18.83 25.63 -3.70
C ASP A 266 18.84 25.51 -5.23
N GLN A 267 17.72 25.88 -5.86
CA GLN A 267 17.54 25.91 -7.30
C GLN A 267 18.48 26.89 -8.01
N ASN A 268 18.98 27.91 -7.32
CA ASN A 268 19.87 28.91 -7.90
C ASN A 268 21.32 28.40 -8.09
N GLN A 269 21.63 27.19 -7.62
CA GLN A 269 22.96 26.56 -7.68
C GLN A 269 24.08 27.43 -7.05
N ASP A 270 23.76 28.38 -6.17
CA ASP A 270 24.79 29.04 -5.36
C ASP A 270 25.11 28.14 -4.17
N PRO A 271 26.31 27.53 -4.11
CA PRO A 271 26.69 26.64 -3.02
C PRO A 271 26.84 27.34 -1.67
N ASN A 272 26.68 28.68 -1.61
CA ASN A 272 26.73 29.46 -0.38
C ASN A 272 25.40 30.16 -0.04
N ALA A 273 24.37 30.00 -0.87
CA ALA A 273 23.04 30.50 -0.54
C ALA A 273 22.40 29.53 0.46
N GLU A 274 21.80 30.08 1.52
CA GLU A 274 20.91 29.30 2.37
C GLU A 274 19.69 28.91 1.51
N PRO A 275 19.29 27.64 1.47
CA PRO A 275 18.12 27.23 0.71
C PRO A 275 16.88 27.94 1.26
N ASP A 276 15.99 28.38 0.37
CA ASP A 276 14.70 28.95 0.73
C ASP A 276 13.99 28.01 1.72
N ARG A 277 13.64 28.51 2.91
CA ARG A 277 12.98 27.75 3.97
C ARG A 277 11.46 27.90 3.93
N ARG A 278 10.90 27.97 2.74
CA ARG A 278 9.46 27.94 2.53
C ARG A 278 8.79 26.79 3.28
N GLN A 279 7.64 27.11 3.86
CA GLN A 279 6.81 26.17 4.61
C GLN A 279 5.48 25.97 3.87
N ILE A 280 5.01 24.73 3.75
CA ILE A 280 3.67 24.41 3.24
C ILE A 280 3.07 23.28 4.07
N ILE A 281 1.89 23.53 4.63
CA ILE A 281 1.25 22.62 5.57
C ILE A 281 -0.24 22.61 5.30
N TRP A 282 -0.82 21.42 5.15
CA TRP A 282 -2.27 21.26 5.20
C TRP A 282 -2.71 20.89 6.62
N TYR A 283 -3.87 21.38 7.00
CA TYR A 283 -4.51 21.12 8.29
C TYR A 283 -5.94 20.65 8.08
N GLU A 284 -6.39 19.70 8.89
CA GLU A 284 -7.80 19.33 8.97
C GLU A 284 -8.67 20.53 9.38
N LEU A 285 -9.75 20.73 8.65
CA LEU A 285 -10.74 21.75 8.88
C LEU A 285 -11.75 21.29 9.95
N ALA A 286 -11.87 22.06 11.02
CA ALA A 286 -12.90 21.87 12.02
C ALA A 286 -14.28 22.33 11.52
N PRO A 287 -15.38 21.81 12.11
CA PRO A 287 -16.74 22.26 11.80
C PRO A 287 -16.94 23.78 11.98
N ASN A 288 -18.00 24.31 11.36
CA ASN A 288 -18.40 25.73 11.42
C ASN A 288 -17.39 26.73 10.82
N SER A 289 -16.39 26.25 10.10
CA SER A 289 -15.48 27.08 9.32
C SER A 289 -16.20 27.88 8.22
N THR A 290 -15.75 29.11 8.00
CA THR A 290 -16.25 30.05 6.99
C THR A 290 -15.09 30.65 6.20
N ASN A 291 -15.35 31.27 5.06
CA ASN A 291 -14.28 31.84 4.22
C ASN A 291 -13.48 32.98 4.89
N THR A 292 -13.94 33.53 6.02
CA THR A 292 -13.26 34.60 6.78
C THR A 292 -12.86 34.19 8.19
N ASN A 293 -13.36 33.05 8.67
CA ASN A 293 -13.04 32.48 9.97
C ASN A 293 -12.90 30.97 9.80
N VAL A 294 -11.67 30.53 9.61
CA VAL A 294 -11.28 29.15 9.32
C VAL A 294 -10.88 28.49 10.63
N ASN A 295 -11.62 27.48 11.04
CA ASN A 295 -11.31 26.69 12.23
C ASN A 295 -10.58 25.43 11.79
N LEU A 296 -9.47 25.11 12.44
CA LEU A 296 -8.62 23.97 12.18
C LEU A 296 -8.62 23.09 13.42
N ALA A 297 -8.84 21.79 13.21
CA ALA A 297 -8.95 20.82 14.29
C ALA A 297 -7.63 20.64 15.07
N PRO A 298 -6.49 20.36 14.42
CA PRO A 298 -5.22 20.21 15.12
C PRO A 298 -4.67 21.57 15.59
N GLU A 299 -3.69 21.49 16.48
CA GLU A 299 -2.90 22.65 16.87
C GLU A 299 -1.99 23.13 15.72
N LEU A 300 -1.62 24.40 15.79
CA LEU A 300 -0.61 24.98 14.93
C LEU A 300 0.73 24.30 15.19
N ALA A 301 1.33 23.68 14.17
CA ALA A 301 2.59 22.93 14.30
C ALA A 301 3.67 23.77 15.02
N VAL A 302 3.98 24.96 14.50
CA VAL A 302 4.66 26.03 15.24
C VAL A 302 4.26 27.40 14.67
N PRO A 303 4.18 28.45 15.51
CA PRO A 303 4.08 29.83 15.03
C PRO A 303 5.42 30.27 14.42
N THR A 304 5.44 30.73 13.17
CA THR A 304 6.67 31.13 12.46
C THR A 304 6.81 32.66 12.44
N ILE A 305 7.99 33.27 12.61
CA ILE A 305 9.14 33.43 11.70
C ILE A 305 10.36 32.65 12.19
N ASN A 306 10.92 31.78 11.33
CA ASN A 306 12.06 30.86 11.55
C ASN A 306 11.77 29.54 12.30
N GLY A 307 10.50 29.21 12.57
CA GLY A 307 10.10 27.91 13.11
C GLY A 307 10.03 26.82 12.02
N PRO A 308 10.44 25.57 12.30
CA PRO A 308 10.46 24.49 11.32
C PRO A 308 9.08 23.79 11.27
N ALA A 309 8.11 24.48 10.67
CA ALA A 309 6.69 24.08 10.73
C ALA A 309 6.40 22.78 9.98
N MET A 310 6.98 22.61 8.79
CA MET A 310 6.90 21.35 8.04
C MET A 310 7.56 20.22 8.82
N GLU A 311 8.77 20.46 9.35
CA GLU A 311 9.48 19.46 10.12
C GLU A 311 8.68 19.03 11.36
N THR A 312 8.03 19.98 12.04
CA THR A 312 7.19 19.69 13.21
C THR A 312 5.90 18.94 12.84
N ALA A 313 5.29 19.24 11.68
CA ALA A 313 4.13 18.52 11.20
C ALA A 313 4.49 17.08 10.79
N LEU A 314 5.63 16.91 10.12
CA LEU A 314 6.07 15.64 9.54
C LEU A 314 6.75 14.70 10.55
N PHE A 315 7.39 15.24 11.57
CA PHE A 315 7.94 14.48 12.69
C PHE A 315 6.97 14.49 13.87
N SER A 316 5.79 13.94 13.63
CA SER A 316 4.75 13.79 14.64
C SER A 316 3.91 12.55 14.36
N GLU A 317 3.27 12.05 15.42
CA GLU A 317 2.34 10.90 15.34
C GLU A 317 0.94 11.31 14.86
N PHE A 318 0.74 12.60 14.56
CA PHE A 318 -0.56 13.16 14.22
C PHE A 318 -0.84 13.15 12.73
N ILE A 319 -1.98 12.60 12.34
CA ILE A 319 -2.33 12.41 10.93
C ILE A 319 -3.22 13.49 10.33
N ASN A 320 -3.75 14.39 11.15
CA ASN A 320 -4.65 15.46 10.69
C ASN A 320 -3.92 16.75 10.30
N ARG A 321 -2.60 16.65 10.05
CA ARG A 321 -1.75 17.66 9.41
C ARG A 321 -0.61 16.99 8.64
N GLY A 322 -0.06 17.70 7.67
CA GLY A 322 1.07 17.24 6.86
C GLY A 322 1.48 18.29 5.84
N THR A 323 2.28 17.93 4.85
CA THR A 323 2.73 18.83 3.78
C THR A 323 2.04 18.51 2.46
N ASP A 324 1.99 19.50 1.59
CA ASP A 324 1.43 19.38 0.24
C ASP A 324 2.57 19.27 -0.79
N ASN A 325 2.53 18.26 -1.66
CA ASN A 325 3.47 18.07 -2.77
C ASN A 325 4.96 18.18 -2.39
N ILE A 326 5.43 17.45 -1.38
CA ILE A 326 6.72 17.72 -0.70
C ILE A 326 7.94 17.81 -1.63
N PHE A 327 7.99 17.00 -2.69
CA PHE A 327 9.11 16.95 -3.63
C PHE A 327 8.91 17.83 -4.88
N ALA A 328 7.85 18.63 -4.93
CA ALA A 328 7.58 19.50 -6.06
C ALA A 328 8.55 20.69 -6.09
N ASN A 329 9.42 20.69 -7.09
CA ASN A 329 10.44 21.71 -7.31
C ASN A 329 10.19 22.49 -8.61
N GLN A 330 9.42 21.94 -9.55
CA GLN A 330 8.93 22.69 -10.70
C GLN A 330 7.69 23.52 -10.32
N GLY A 331 7.89 24.81 -10.02
CA GLY A 331 6.82 25.73 -9.65
C GLY A 331 5.58 25.64 -10.56
N ASN A 332 4.41 25.60 -9.93
CA ASN A 332 3.11 25.54 -10.60
C ASN A 332 2.23 26.77 -10.27
N GLN A 333 0.94 26.75 -10.65
CA GLN A 333 0.01 27.86 -10.40
C GLN A 333 -0.40 28.00 -8.92
N ASP A 334 -0.31 26.91 -8.17
CA ASP A 334 -0.54 26.86 -6.72
C ASP A 334 0.76 27.25 -5.96
N GLY A 335 1.85 27.40 -6.71
CA GLY A 335 3.13 27.91 -6.26
C GLY A 335 4.04 26.85 -5.68
N ASN A 336 3.77 25.55 -5.80
CA ASN A 336 4.56 24.47 -5.18
C ASN A 336 6.03 24.49 -5.65
N VAL A 337 6.92 25.00 -4.79
CA VAL A 337 8.38 25.01 -4.98
C VAL A 337 8.98 24.76 -3.61
N ASN A 338 9.11 23.48 -3.26
CA ASN A 338 9.44 23.09 -1.91
C ASN A 338 10.93 22.90 -1.69
N ASN A 339 11.73 22.80 -2.76
CA ASN A 339 13.19 22.60 -2.78
C ASN A 339 13.73 21.44 -1.94
N ILE A 340 12.88 20.48 -1.59
CA ILE A 340 13.23 19.31 -0.79
C ILE A 340 13.57 18.17 -1.75
N GLU A 341 14.70 17.51 -1.46
CA GLU A 341 15.20 16.37 -2.23
C GLU A 341 15.33 15.10 -1.38
N ARG A 342 15.23 15.23 -0.06
CA ARG A 342 15.25 14.09 0.86
C ARG A 342 14.55 14.43 2.18
N VAL A 343 13.85 13.45 2.73
CA VAL A 343 13.24 13.51 4.07
C VAL A 343 13.86 12.41 4.91
N ASP A 344 14.62 12.77 5.94
CA ASP A 344 15.33 11.84 6.81
C ASP A 344 14.52 11.62 8.09
N TYR A 345 14.17 10.37 8.40
CA TYR A 345 13.66 9.93 9.70
C TYR A 345 14.72 9.05 10.35
N ILE A 346 15.30 9.49 11.47
CA ILE A 346 16.53 8.93 12.04
C ILE A 346 16.33 8.48 13.50
N SER A 347 16.86 7.30 13.82
CA SER A 347 17.17 6.89 15.20
C SER A 347 18.67 6.98 15.39
N THR A 348 19.15 7.98 16.13
CA THR A 348 20.59 8.22 16.37
C THR A 348 21.27 7.12 17.20
N SER A 349 20.50 6.30 17.90
CA SER A 349 20.96 5.14 18.66
C SER A 349 20.85 3.81 17.89
N GLY A 350 20.30 3.84 16.68
CA GLY A 350 19.91 2.65 15.93
C GLY A 350 18.55 2.09 16.35
N LEU A 351 17.96 1.28 15.48
CA LEU A 351 16.66 0.63 15.67
C LEU A 351 16.83 -0.83 16.13
N PRO A 352 15.99 -1.30 17.07
CA PRO A 352 16.03 -2.69 17.50
C PRO A 352 15.51 -3.62 16.40
N PHE A 353 16.16 -4.77 16.27
CA PHE A 353 15.69 -5.87 15.42
C PHE A 353 14.77 -6.79 16.21
N PRO A 354 13.79 -7.44 15.56
CA PRO A 354 13.00 -8.49 16.20
C PRO A 354 13.90 -9.66 16.63
N GLN A 355 13.44 -10.44 17.63
CA GLN A 355 14.23 -11.56 18.15
C GLN A 355 14.48 -12.65 17.10
N ASN A 356 13.49 -12.90 16.23
CA ASN A 356 13.62 -13.84 15.12
C ASN A 356 13.69 -13.07 13.81
N GLN A 357 14.55 -13.55 12.93
CA GLN A 357 14.75 -12.94 11.63
C GLN A 357 13.55 -13.11 10.69
N GLU A 358 12.73 -14.13 10.92
CA GLU A 358 11.47 -14.36 10.22
C GLU A 358 10.39 -13.31 10.54
N ASP A 359 10.58 -12.50 11.60
CA ASP A 359 9.63 -11.45 12.00
C ASP A 359 9.94 -10.08 11.35
N LEU A 360 10.92 -10.01 10.43
CA LEU A 360 11.35 -8.76 9.80
C LEU A 360 10.28 -8.15 8.87
N ASP A 361 9.35 -8.96 8.35
CA ASP A 361 8.20 -8.50 7.57
C ASP A 361 7.08 -7.93 8.46
N GLY A 362 7.08 -8.26 9.75
CA GLY A 362 6.07 -7.84 10.73
C GLY A 362 6.48 -6.60 11.54
N ILE A 363 7.55 -5.90 11.18
CA ILE A 363 7.98 -4.64 11.79
C ILE A 363 8.45 -3.66 10.71
N GLY A 364 8.12 -2.38 10.85
CA GLY A 364 8.37 -1.41 9.79
C GLY A 364 7.83 -0.02 10.07
N PHE A 365 7.68 0.74 9.01
CA PHE A 365 7.17 2.10 9.03
C PHE A 365 5.91 2.21 8.18
N LEU A 366 4.95 3.00 8.64
CA LEU A 366 3.77 3.35 7.87
C LEU A 366 3.99 4.71 7.21
N ILE A 367 4.11 4.72 5.89
CA ILE A 367 4.19 5.95 5.09
C ILE A 367 2.77 6.35 4.72
N LEU A 368 2.35 7.53 5.18
CA LEU A 368 0.98 8.01 5.03
C LEU A 368 0.94 9.21 4.07
N GLU A 369 -0.10 9.23 3.24
CA GLU A 369 -0.32 10.27 2.24
C GLU A 369 -1.81 10.62 2.12
N ARG A 370 -2.10 11.87 1.80
CA ARG A 370 -3.47 12.41 1.69
C ARG A 370 -4.04 12.27 0.27
N GLY A 371 -4.47 11.06 -0.09
CA GLY A 371 -5.07 10.79 -1.39
C GLY A 371 -4.87 9.36 -1.88
N GLY A 372 -3.70 8.79 -1.61
CA GLY A 372 -3.25 7.46 -2.03
C GLY A 372 -2.85 7.38 -3.49
N ASN A 373 -2.15 8.40 -4.00
CA ASN A 373 -1.96 8.56 -5.43
C ASN A 373 -0.63 9.19 -5.84
N ASP A 374 0.36 9.24 -4.95
CA ASP A 374 1.63 9.88 -5.29
C ASP A 374 2.81 8.90 -5.18
N PRO A 375 3.72 8.92 -6.17
CA PRO A 375 4.89 8.06 -6.15
C PRO A 375 5.96 8.62 -5.23
N PHE A 376 6.77 7.73 -4.67
CA PHE A 376 7.95 8.09 -3.90
C PHE A 376 8.99 6.99 -3.94
N LYS A 377 10.18 7.31 -3.44
CA LYS A 377 11.24 6.32 -3.21
C LYS A 377 11.65 6.32 -1.75
N ILE A 378 12.15 5.19 -1.28
CA ILE A 378 12.57 5.01 0.10
C ILE A 378 13.84 4.14 0.15
N ALA A 379 14.73 4.43 1.09
CA ALA A 379 15.88 3.59 1.39
C ALA A 379 16.17 3.57 2.89
N ALA A 380 16.69 2.45 3.39
CA ALA A 380 17.20 2.33 4.76
C ALA A 380 18.43 3.21 4.96
N ILE A 381 18.50 3.90 6.11
CA ILE A 381 19.73 4.55 6.59
C ILE A 381 20.56 3.47 7.30
N THR A 382 21.68 3.07 6.70
CA THR A 382 22.53 1.98 7.21
C THR A 382 23.77 2.45 7.96
N ALA A 383 24.09 3.75 7.87
CA ALA A 383 25.12 4.39 8.69
C ALA A 383 24.84 5.88 8.85
N ILE A 384 25.24 6.43 10.01
CA ILE A 384 25.20 7.86 10.33
C ILE A 384 26.58 8.34 10.82
N ASP A 385 26.85 9.65 10.71
CA ASP A 385 28.03 10.28 11.29
C ASP A 385 27.83 10.63 12.78
N GLU A 386 28.85 11.26 13.40
CA GLU A 386 28.80 11.69 14.80
C GLU A 386 27.75 12.78 15.08
N GLN A 387 27.19 13.40 14.05
CA GLN A 387 26.15 14.44 14.13
C GLN A 387 24.76 13.87 13.86
N GLY A 388 24.62 12.58 13.53
CA GLY A 388 23.35 11.95 13.19
C GLY A 388 23.03 11.96 11.69
N ASN A 389 23.87 12.55 10.84
CA ASN A 389 23.58 12.64 9.40
C ASN A 389 23.79 11.28 8.72
N PRO A 390 22.90 10.87 7.80
CA PRO A 390 23.10 9.68 6.97
C PRO A 390 24.42 9.73 6.18
N THR A 391 25.17 8.62 6.19
CA THR A 391 26.42 8.44 5.44
C THR A 391 26.41 7.23 4.52
N ALA A 392 25.42 6.35 4.64
CA ALA A 392 25.20 5.22 3.75
C ALA A 392 23.72 4.81 3.73
N TYR A 393 23.31 4.26 2.59
CA TYR A 393 21.95 3.78 2.34
C TYR A 393 21.94 2.31 1.92
N GLY A 394 20.82 1.64 2.18
CA GLY A 394 20.47 0.36 1.56
C GLY A 394 20.00 0.53 0.11
N ASP A 395 19.32 -0.48 -0.41
CA ASP A 395 18.74 -0.42 -1.76
C ASP A 395 17.62 0.63 -1.83
N LEU A 396 17.50 1.28 -2.99
CA LEU A 396 16.48 2.29 -3.25
C LEU A 396 15.20 1.64 -3.80
N LEU A 397 14.18 1.54 -2.96
CA LEU A 397 12.86 1.03 -3.33
C LEU A 397 12.03 2.13 -4.02
N SER A 398 11.18 1.74 -4.96
CA SER A 398 10.36 2.63 -5.80
C SER A 398 8.90 2.27 -5.73
N PHE A 399 8.08 3.20 -5.24
CA PHE A 399 6.63 3.12 -5.15
C PHE A 399 6.00 3.97 -6.26
N PRO A 400 5.44 3.37 -7.33
CA PRO A 400 4.95 4.09 -8.49
C PRO A 400 3.55 4.69 -8.27
N ASN A 401 3.14 5.59 -9.17
CA ASN A 401 1.85 6.29 -9.16
C ASN A 401 0.73 5.43 -9.77
N ASN A 402 0.62 4.16 -9.40
CA ASN A 402 -0.49 3.32 -9.89
C ASN A 402 -1.69 3.32 -8.93
N GLY A 403 -1.56 3.94 -7.75
CA GLY A 403 -2.61 3.99 -6.72
C GLY A 403 -2.98 2.62 -6.14
N ALA A 404 -2.33 1.55 -6.61
CA ALA A 404 -2.78 0.19 -6.40
C ALA A 404 -2.20 -0.36 -5.09
N ASP A 405 -0.92 -0.11 -4.79
CA ASP A 405 -0.31 -0.53 -3.52
C ASP A 405 -0.68 0.39 -2.33
N TRP A 406 -1.36 1.52 -2.59
CA TRP A 406 -1.86 2.41 -1.54
C TRP A 406 -3.11 1.82 -0.88
N GLY A 407 -2.99 1.40 0.38
CA GLY A 407 -4.16 1.03 1.18
C GLY A 407 -4.95 2.27 1.56
N ILE A 408 -6.21 2.36 1.12
CA ILE A 408 -7.08 3.51 1.41
C ILE A 408 -7.78 3.27 2.75
N SER A 409 -7.42 4.04 3.78
CA SER A 409 -8.10 3.95 5.08
C SER A 409 -9.50 4.56 5.06
N ASP A 410 -10.31 4.22 6.05
CA ASP A 410 -11.60 4.86 6.33
C ASP A 410 -11.48 6.28 6.91
N THR A 411 -10.26 6.72 7.21
CA THR A 411 -9.98 8.07 7.70
C THR A 411 -9.89 9.06 6.54
N ARG A 412 -10.56 10.20 6.67
CA ARG A 412 -10.56 11.25 5.65
C ARG A 412 -10.69 12.63 6.26
N PHE A 413 -10.03 13.60 5.67
CA PHE A 413 -10.04 14.97 6.13
C PHE A 413 -10.51 15.91 5.04
N ARG A 414 -11.25 16.94 5.46
CA ARG A 414 -11.39 18.16 4.69
C ARG A 414 -10.25 19.08 5.11
N VAL A 415 -9.46 19.59 4.18
CA VAL A 415 -8.24 20.34 4.55
C VAL A 415 -8.18 21.75 3.99
N VAL A 416 -7.32 22.57 4.61
CA VAL A 416 -6.83 23.84 4.08
C VAL A 416 -5.32 23.82 4.05
N VAL A 417 -4.73 24.23 2.93
CA VAL A 417 -3.29 24.38 2.77
C VAL A 417 -2.87 25.82 3.11
N LEU A 418 -1.95 25.94 4.05
CA LEU A 418 -1.29 27.17 4.45
C LEU A 418 0.18 27.13 4.06
N ARG A 419 0.74 28.28 3.71
CA ARG A 419 2.09 28.44 3.20
C ARG A 419 2.74 29.70 3.78
N GLN A 420 4.04 29.64 4.03
CA GLN A 420 4.85 30.82 4.31
C GLN A 420 5.99 30.87 3.31
N GLU A 421 6.06 31.97 2.55
CA GLU A 421 7.19 32.25 1.67
C GLU A 421 8.39 32.80 2.45
N GLU A 422 9.58 32.73 1.85
CA GLU A 422 10.79 33.29 2.46
C GLU A 422 10.62 34.76 2.85
N GLY A 423 10.88 35.08 4.12
CA GLY A 423 10.81 36.44 4.64
C GLY A 423 9.41 36.96 4.95
N GLU A 424 8.34 36.16 4.76
CA GLU A 424 7.00 36.49 5.23
C GLU A 424 6.82 36.13 6.71
N GLU A 425 5.96 36.89 7.42
CA GLU A 425 5.80 36.73 8.87
C GLU A 425 4.94 35.51 9.24
N ASP A 426 3.76 35.39 8.61
CA ASP A 426 2.75 34.41 8.97
C ASP A 426 2.46 33.45 7.82
N LEU A 427 2.01 32.24 8.17
CA LEU A 427 1.35 31.35 7.23
C LEU A 427 0.13 32.05 6.58
N ALA A 428 0.03 31.91 5.26
CA ALA A 428 -1.00 32.46 4.39
C ALA A 428 -1.64 31.33 3.56
N PRO A 429 -2.93 31.42 3.18
CA PRO A 429 -3.55 30.38 2.38
C PRO A 429 -2.92 30.31 0.98
N THR A 430 -2.64 29.11 0.49
CA THR A 430 -2.18 28.89 -0.91
C THR A 430 -3.24 29.35 -1.90
N ILE A 431 -4.51 29.08 -1.58
CA ILE A 431 -5.70 29.53 -2.33
C ILE A 431 -6.76 29.98 -1.32
N VAL A 432 -7.50 31.04 -1.63
CA VAL A 432 -8.65 31.47 -0.80
C VAL A 432 -9.57 30.28 -0.55
N PRO A 433 -9.78 29.85 0.72
CA PRO A 433 -10.60 28.69 1.02
C PRO A 433 -12.00 28.84 0.42
N ARG A 434 -12.38 27.93 -0.48
CA ARG A 434 -13.73 27.90 -1.08
C ARG A 434 -14.64 27.00 -0.26
N LEU A 435 -14.92 27.39 0.99
CA LEU A 435 -15.61 26.53 1.95
C LEU A 435 -17.14 26.41 1.73
N ASN A 436 -17.66 27.07 0.68
CA ASN A 436 -19.08 27.07 0.33
C ASN A 436 -19.60 25.71 -0.18
N ASP A 437 -18.71 24.81 -0.57
CA ASP A 437 -19.03 23.43 -0.93
C ASP A 437 -18.59 22.51 0.22
N PRO A 438 -19.53 21.91 0.98
CA PRO A 438 -19.20 21.08 2.14
C PRO A 438 -18.50 19.76 1.76
N ASP A 439 -18.63 19.31 0.52
CA ASP A 439 -18.04 18.05 0.03
C ASP A 439 -16.70 18.29 -0.70
N ALA A 440 -16.31 19.54 -0.94
CA ALA A 440 -15.04 19.86 -1.58
C ALA A 440 -13.84 19.63 -0.65
N ASN A 441 -12.74 19.17 -1.24
CA ASN A 441 -11.43 18.93 -0.61
C ASN A 441 -11.44 17.88 0.50
N ILE A 442 -12.36 16.91 0.45
CA ILE A 442 -12.31 15.73 1.30
C ILE A 442 -11.47 14.67 0.61
N GLN A 443 -10.41 14.23 1.26
CA GLN A 443 -9.56 13.13 0.79
C GLN A 443 -9.32 12.13 1.91
N ASN A 444 -9.23 10.86 1.53
CA ASN A 444 -8.82 9.78 2.43
C ASN A 444 -7.34 9.91 2.77
N ILE A 445 -6.97 9.40 3.94
CA ILE A 445 -5.59 9.07 4.24
C ILE A 445 -5.35 7.67 3.70
N ALA A 446 -4.30 7.52 2.92
CA ALA A 446 -3.81 6.25 2.41
C ALA A 446 -2.46 5.93 3.04
N GLY A 447 -2.10 4.65 3.05
CA GLY A 447 -0.84 4.22 3.63
C GLY A 447 -0.18 3.05 2.91
N ILE A 448 1.14 3.05 2.99
CA ILE A 448 1.99 1.94 2.59
C ILE A 448 2.83 1.54 3.80
N PHE A 449 2.72 0.28 4.19
CA PHE A 449 3.59 -0.30 5.20
C PHE A 449 4.88 -0.81 4.52
N VAL A 450 6.03 -0.31 4.98
CA VAL A 450 7.35 -0.72 4.50
C VAL A 450 8.07 -1.43 5.64
N SER A 451 8.26 -2.74 5.48
CA SER A 451 8.86 -3.58 6.51
C SER A 451 10.38 -3.45 6.58
N TYR A 452 10.99 -3.94 7.66
CA TYR A 452 12.45 -4.02 7.76
C TYR A 452 13.01 -4.99 6.73
N GLU A 453 12.29 -6.09 6.45
CA GLU A 453 12.67 -7.02 5.38
C GLU A 453 12.68 -6.34 4.00
N ASP A 454 11.73 -5.45 3.72
CA ASP A 454 11.73 -4.69 2.46
C ASP A 454 12.99 -3.84 2.30
N LEU A 455 13.39 -3.17 3.38
CA LEU A 455 14.49 -2.20 3.35
C LEU A 455 15.87 -2.83 3.46
N LEU A 456 15.99 -3.99 4.10
CA LEU A 456 17.27 -4.60 4.45
C LEU A 456 17.46 -6.01 3.85
N GLY A 457 16.40 -6.57 3.27
CA GLY A 457 16.31 -7.95 2.79
C GLY A 457 16.06 -8.98 3.90
N ALA A 458 15.67 -10.20 3.49
CA ALA A 458 15.37 -11.31 4.40
C ALA A 458 16.55 -11.73 5.29
N ASN A 459 17.78 -11.44 4.86
CA ASN A 459 19.02 -11.76 5.57
C ASN A 459 19.94 -10.55 5.65
N PRO A 460 19.62 -9.56 6.50
CA PRO A 460 20.39 -8.34 6.58
C PRO A 460 21.80 -8.67 7.06
N THR A 461 22.79 -8.15 6.34
CA THR A 461 24.21 -8.37 6.68
C THR A 461 24.76 -7.29 7.61
N SER A 462 24.04 -6.17 7.73
CA SER A 462 24.32 -5.08 8.67
C SER A 462 23.42 -5.24 9.89
N GLU A 463 24.02 -5.20 11.09
CA GLU A 463 23.28 -5.03 12.34
C GLU A 463 22.92 -3.54 12.59
N ALA A 464 23.42 -2.64 11.74
CA ALA A 464 23.22 -1.21 11.86
C ALA A 464 22.07 -0.76 10.95
N PHE A 465 21.03 -0.21 11.58
CA PHE A 465 19.85 0.34 10.93
C PHE A 465 19.36 1.53 11.74
N PHE A 466 19.29 2.70 11.11
CA PHE A 466 19.07 3.97 11.80
C PHE A 466 17.80 4.69 11.33
N GLY A 467 16.91 4.00 10.61
CA GLY A 467 15.69 4.60 10.07
C GLY A 467 15.68 4.61 8.54
N TYR A 468 14.99 5.58 7.96
CA TYR A 468 14.75 5.62 6.52
C TYR A 468 14.78 7.05 5.99
N SER A 469 15.09 7.18 4.70
CA SER A 469 14.90 8.43 3.97
C SER A 469 13.88 8.24 2.85
N LEU A 470 13.02 9.24 2.67
CA LEU A 470 12.15 9.36 1.49
C LEU A 470 12.81 10.26 0.45
N PHE A 471 12.59 9.95 -0.81
CA PHE A 471 13.22 10.61 -1.96
C PHE A 471 12.19 10.89 -3.07
N PRO A 472 12.45 11.89 -3.93
CA PRO A 472 11.65 12.15 -5.11
C PRO A 472 11.68 10.94 -6.06
N PRO A 473 10.64 10.77 -6.89
CA PRO A 473 10.51 9.60 -7.76
C PRO A 473 11.32 9.68 -9.06
N ASP A 474 11.93 10.83 -9.38
CA ASP A 474 12.68 11.06 -10.61
C ASP A 474 14.18 10.75 -10.53
N ILE A 475 14.67 10.24 -9.39
CA ILE A 475 16.04 9.70 -9.23
C ILE A 475 16.10 8.18 -9.46
N ASP A 476 17.29 7.58 -9.49
CA ASP A 476 17.50 6.13 -9.45
C ASP A 476 18.70 5.73 -8.57
N ALA A 477 18.99 4.43 -8.50
CA ALA A 477 20.04 3.89 -7.64
C ALA A 477 21.47 4.33 -8.04
N THR A 478 21.66 5.01 -9.17
CA THR A 478 22.94 5.58 -9.58
C THR A 478 23.20 6.98 -9.03
N ASN A 479 22.17 7.64 -8.50
CA ASN A 479 22.28 8.95 -7.88
C ASN A 479 23.03 8.91 -6.53
N ASP A 480 23.69 10.01 -6.19
CA ASP A 480 24.35 10.21 -4.91
C ASP A 480 23.34 10.51 -3.80
N LEU A 481 22.77 9.45 -3.21
CA LEU A 481 21.74 9.57 -2.17
C LEU A 481 22.22 10.30 -0.90
N VAL A 482 23.54 10.36 -0.65
CA VAL A 482 24.11 11.00 0.54
C VAL A 482 24.35 12.48 0.28
N GLY A 483 25.09 12.81 -0.79
CA GLY A 483 25.49 14.18 -1.11
C GLY A 483 24.49 14.96 -1.97
N LEU A 484 23.49 14.30 -2.57
CA LEU A 484 22.42 14.87 -3.40
C LEU A 484 22.91 15.63 -4.64
N SER A 485 24.18 15.46 -5.00
CA SER A 485 24.88 16.33 -5.95
C SER A 485 24.41 16.20 -7.41
N ASP A 486 23.70 15.12 -7.73
CA ASP A 486 23.21 14.80 -9.07
C ASP A 486 21.67 14.65 -9.14
N PHE A 487 20.95 15.14 -8.13
CA PHE A 487 19.49 15.14 -8.10
C PHE A 487 18.93 16.18 -9.09
N PRO A 488 17.82 15.88 -9.80
CA PRO A 488 17.08 16.88 -10.57
C PRO A 488 16.58 18.00 -9.65
N LEU A 489 16.70 19.26 -10.08
CA LEU A 489 16.24 20.42 -9.30
C LEU A 489 14.84 20.90 -9.71
N ASP A 490 14.20 20.18 -10.64
CA ASP A 490 12.97 20.57 -11.32
C ASP A 490 11.92 19.44 -11.33
N THR A 491 11.89 18.62 -10.28
CA THR A 491 10.87 17.59 -10.07
C THR A 491 9.47 18.20 -10.13
N SER A 492 8.65 17.73 -11.08
CA SER A 492 7.29 18.26 -11.33
C SER A 492 6.25 17.55 -10.48
N ASP A 493 5.18 18.23 -10.06
CA ASP A 493 3.97 17.58 -9.52
C ASP A 493 2.84 17.44 -10.56
N GLN A 494 2.99 18.04 -11.75
CA GLN A 494 1.89 18.10 -12.75
C GLN A 494 2.29 17.63 -14.15
N GLN A 495 3.56 17.76 -14.53
CA GLN A 495 4.02 17.52 -15.90
C GLN A 495 4.84 16.24 -15.99
N GLY A 496 4.97 15.72 -17.21
CA GLY A 496 5.78 14.52 -17.48
C GLY A 496 5.09 13.22 -17.05
N ASP A 497 5.92 12.19 -16.90
CA ASP A 497 5.53 10.85 -16.49
C ASP A 497 4.99 10.87 -15.05
N GLU A 498 3.77 10.35 -14.85
CA GLU A 498 3.09 10.32 -13.55
C GLU A 498 3.88 9.57 -12.49
N ALA A 499 4.62 8.52 -12.88
CA ALA A 499 5.48 7.75 -11.98
C ALA A 499 6.74 8.51 -11.53
N ARG A 500 6.99 9.71 -12.07
CA ARG A 500 8.16 10.56 -11.78
C ARG A 500 7.76 11.92 -11.18
N ARG A 501 6.52 12.08 -10.72
CA ARG A 501 6.03 13.35 -10.17
C ARG A 501 6.21 13.47 -8.66
N GLY A 502 6.78 14.58 -8.17
CA GLY A 502 7.05 14.85 -6.76
C GLY A 502 5.84 15.31 -5.93
N GLY A 503 4.65 14.76 -6.23
CA GLY A 503 3.37 15.23 -5.69
C GLY A 503 3.01 14.73 -4.28
N LEU A 504 3.90 14.01 -3.60
CA LEU A 504 3.60 13.34 -2.33
C LEU A 504 3.07 14.29 -1.25
N ASP A 505 1.79 14.14 -0.90
CA ASP A 505 1.09 14.85 0.18
C ASP A 505 1.36 14.20 1.54
N LEU A 506 2.64 14.19 1.93
CA LEU A 506 3.14 13.44 3.08
C LEU A 506 2.47 13.87 4.40
N VAL A 507 2.01 12.88 5.16
CA VAL A 507 1.42 13.02 6.50
C VAL A 507 2.51 12.81 7.56
N GLY A 508 2.27 13.24 8.81
CA GLY A 508 3.14 12.93 9.96
C GLY A 508 3.57 11.46 10.03
N GLY A 509 4.85 11.22 10.34
CA GLY A 509 5.47 9.89 10.32
C GLY A 509 6.65 9.76 11.29
N GLY A 510 7.50 8.77 11.05
CA GLY A 510 8.62 8.44 11.94
C GLY A 510 8.25 7.46 13.05
N VAL A 511 7.07 6.84 12.98
CA VAL A 511 6.61 5.83 13.94
C VAL A 511 6.98 4.43 13.44
N VAL A 512 7.56 3.63 14.33
CA VAL A 512 7.78 2.19 14.12
C VAL A 512 6.49 1.46 14.49
N TYR A 513 6.03 0.61 13.59
CA TYR A 513 4.88 -0.27 13.83
C TYR A 513 5.33 -1.72 13.81
N ARG A 514 4.68 -2.55 14.65
CA ARG A 514 4.91 -3.99 14.67
C ARG A 514 3.60 -4.77 14.72
N ALA A 515 3.52 -5.89 14.03
CA ALA A 515 2.41 -6.81 14.14
C ALA A 515 2.27 -7.28 15.60
N SER A 516 1.04 -7.44 16.09
CA SER A 516 0.76 -7.75 17.51
C SER A 516 1.46 -9.00 18.06
N GLY A 517 1.84 -9.94 17.19
CA GLY A 517 2.59 -11.16 17.53
C GLY A 517 4.13 -11.02 17.54
N VAL A 518 4.68 -9.95 16.98
CA VAL A 518 6.14 -9.77 16.81
C VAL A 518 6.77 -9.24 18.09
N ASN A 519 7.75 -9.95 18.62
CA ASN A 519 8.47 -9.54 19.82
C ASN A 519 9.75 -8.77 19.47
N VAL A 520 9.74 -7.49 19.84
CA VAL A 520 10.90 -6.60 19.74
C VAL A 520 11.50 -6.47 21.14
N PRO A 521 12.80 -6.69 21.34
CA PRO A 521 13.43 -6.38 22.62
C PRO A 521 13.18 -4.91 22.96
N PRO A 522 12.93 -4.57 24.24
CA PRO A 522 12.77 -3.17 24.63
C PRO A 522 14.00 -2.39 24.21
N GLU A 523 13.82 -1.16 23.72
CA GLU A 523 14.93 -0.24 23.51
C GLU A 523 15.79 -0.24 24.78
N ALA A 524 17.09 -0.41 24.62
CA ALA A 524 18.00 -0.33 25.75
C ALA A 524 17.89 1.08 26.31
N ALA A 525 17.12 1.23 27.39
CA ALA A 525 17.00 2.50 28.09
C ALA A 525 18.42 2.98 28.40
N ASP A 526 18.73 4.20 27.99
CA ASP A 526 19.96 4.86 28.37
C ASP A 526 19.97 5.01 29.90
N ASP A 527 20.64 4.07 30.57
CA ASP A 527 20.79 4.00 32.02
C ASP A 527 21.70 5.14 32.57
N THR A 528 22.04 6.14 31.75
CA THR A 528 22.87 7.29 32.17
C THR A 528 22.09 8.46 32.77
N ALA A 529 20.77 8.37 32.94
CA ALA A 529 20.01 9.29 33.79
C ALA A 529 20.22 9.01 35.29
N THR A 530 21.47 9.03 35.77
CA THR A 530 21.73 9.17 37.21
C THR A 530 21.30 10.55 37.67
N ILE A 531 20.22 10.55 38.44
CA ILE A 531 19.69 11.66 39.23
C ILE A 531 20.81 12.20 40.13
N ASN A 532 21.37 13.36 39.80
CA ASN A 532 22.10 14.17 40.78
C ASN A 532 21.09 14.95 41.62
N SER A 533 20.38 14.25 42.50
CA SER A 533 19.75 14.87 43.67
C SER A 533 20.86 15.14 44.69
N GLY A 534 21.52 16.28 44.53
CA GLY A 534 22.45 16.83 45.52
C GLY A 534 21.85 18.06 46.17
N GLU A 535 20.83 17.89 47.01
CA GLU A 535 20.59 18.87 48.08
C GLU A 535 21.69 18.69 49.14
N THR A 536 22.34 19.78 49.55
CA THR A 536 22.62 20.05 50.97
C THR A 536 23.07 21.50 51.18
N GLU A 537 22.28 22.16 52.04
CA GLU A 537 22.45 23.43 52.79
C GLU A 537 22.36 24.79 52.08
#